data_AF-A0A1H7R7F0-F1
#
_entry.id   AF-A0A1H7R7F0-F1
#
_cell.length_a   1.000
_cell.length_b   1.000
_cell.length_c   1.000
_cell.angle_alpha   90.00
_cell.angle_beta   90.00
_cell.angle_gamma   90.00
#
_symmetry.space_group_name_H-M   'P 1'
#
loop_
_entity.id
_entity.type
_entity.pdbx_description
1 polymer ?
#
loop_
_entity_poly.entity_id
_entity_poly.type
_entity_poly.pdbx_seq_one_letter_code
_entity_poly.pdbx_strand_id
1 'polypeptide(L)'
;MDSESLAAAGVLEALSRASAMLAELRHPFARSCPFSYFLPPAGARTGTTFVLPDGREVRFEVSVAASGGFFHVDGSVAAEDDVLLGLPRVSVPGVREALAALDDYAAEVAAPAGRVIDRLLEELG
;
A
#
# COMPACT_ATOMS: atom_id res chain seq x y z
N MET A 1 28.82 11.44 1.69
CA MET A 1 27.37 11.15 1.78
C MET A 1 27.16 10.38 3.07
N ASP A 2 26.29 10.84 3.96
CA ASP A 2 26.04 10.15 5.24
C ASP A 2 25.09 8.94 5.06
N SER A 3 25.12 8.02 6.02
CA SER A 3 24.33 6.78 5.98
C SER A 3 22.83 7.03 6.12
N GLU A 4 22.45 8.12 6.77
CA GLU A 4 21.05 8.53 6.96
C GLU A 4 20.42 8.98 5.64
N SER A 5 21.13 9.80 4.85
CA SER A 5 20.70 10.22 3.52
C SER A 5 20.55 9.05 2.56
N LEU A 6 21.45 8.05 2.64
CA LEU A 6 21.34 6.83 1.84
C LEU A 6 20.07 6.03 2.21
N ALA A 7 19.79 5.91 3.51
CA ALA A 7 18.58 5.23 3.99
C ALA A 7 17.31 5.97 3.55
N ALA A 8 17.29 7.31 3.66
CA ALA A 8 16.18 8.14 3.19
C ALA A 8 15.94 8.00 1.68
N ALA A 9 17.01 7.99 0.88
CA ALA A 9 16.92 7.76 -0.56
C ALA A 9 16.34 6.37 -0.88
N GLY A 10 16.78 5.32 -0.17
CA GLY A 10 16.24 3.97 -0.31
C GLY A 10 14.75 3.88 0.03
N VAL A 11 14.30 4.56 1.09
CA VAL A 11 12.88 4.66 1.46
C VAL A 11 12.07 5.34 0.36
N LEU A 12 12.55 6.48 -0.15
CA LEU A 12 11.88 7.20 -1.23
C LEU A 12 11.79 6.35 -2.52
N GLU A 13 12.85 5.62 -2.85
CA GLU A 13 12.88 4.75 -4.03
C GLU A 13 11.86 3.61 -3.91
N ALA A 14 11.83 2.90 -2.78
CA ALA A 14 10.87 1.82 -2.55
C ALA A 14 9.42 2.32 -2.55
N LEU A 15 9.14 3.45 -1.90
CA LEU A 15 7.83 4.08 -1.96
C LEU A 15 7.44 4.49 -3.38
N SER A 16 8.39 4.97 -4.18
CA SER A 16 8.13 5.33 -5.58
C SER A 16 7.78 4.10 -6.41
N ARG A 17 8.47 2.97 -6.20
CA ARG A 17 8.15 1.69 -6.86
C ARG A 17 6.78 1.15 -6.44
N ALA A 18 6.51 1.11 -5.14
CA ALA A 18 5.22 0.68 -4.62
C ALA A 18 4.08 1.57 -5.14
N SER A 19 4.27 2.89 -5.14
CA SER A 19 3.31 3.85 -5.69
C SER A 19 3.08 3.62 -7.18
N ALA A 20 4.13 3.41 -7.98
CA ALA A 20 3.99 3.15 -9.41
C ALA A 20 3.21 1.86 -9.67
N MET A 21 3.56 0.77 -8.98
CA MET A 21 2.86 -0.52 -9.09
C MET A 21 1.37 -0.39 -8.75
N LEU A 22 1.04 0.28 -7.65
CA LEU A 22 -0.35 0.43 -7.23
C LEU A 22 -1.10 1.42 -8.14
N ALA A 23 -0.44 2.45 -8.68
CA ALA A 23 -1.04 3.42 -9.60
C ALA A 23 -1.38 2.82 -10.98
N GLU A 24 -0.70 1.73 -11.36
CA GLU A 24 -0.98 0.95 -12.58
C GLU A 24 -2.22 0.06 -12.46
N LEU A 25 -2.76 -0.13 -11.25
CA LEU A 25 -4.01 -0.85 -11.06
C LEU A 25 -5.15 -0.12 -11.79
N ARG A 26 -5.86 -0.86 -12.66
CA ARG A 26 -7.00 -0.37 -13.45
C ARG A 26 -8.11 -1.41 -13.43
N HIS A 27 -9.34 -0.92 -13.50
CA HIS A 27 -10.52 -1.75 -13.65
C HIS A 27 -11.50 -1.07 -14.63
N PRO A 28 -12.12 -1.78 -15.59
CA PRO A 28 -13.00 -1.16 -16.58
C PRO A 28 -14.24 -0.47 -15.99
N PHE A 29 -14.70 -0.94 -14.83
CA PHE A 29 -15.96 -0.52 -14.21
C PHE A 29 -15.79 0.27 -12.90
N ALA A 30 -14.56 0.57 -12.50
CA ALA A 30 -14.28 1.33 -11.29
C ALA A 30 -13.21 2.39 -11.54
N ARG A 31 -13.43 3.60 -11.02
CA ARG A 31 -12.47 4.70 -11.18
C ARG A 31 -11.34 4.50 -10.17
N SER A 32 -10.08 4.52 -10.63
CA SER A 32 -8.91 4.47 -9.74
C SER A 32 -8.31 5.85 -9.51
N CYS A 33 -7.84 6.10 -8.29
CA CYS A 33 -7.12 7.30 -7.89
C CYS A 33 -5.92 6.91 -7.01
N PRO A 34 -4.67 7.10 -7.48
CA PRO A 34 -3.49 6.86 -6.64
C PRO A 34 -3.39 7.92 -5.55
N PHE A 35 -2.79 7.55 -4.42
CA PHE A 35 -2.53 8.47 -3.32
C PHE A 35 -1.18 8.19 -2.66
N SER A 36 -0.65 9.18 -1.97
CA SER A 36 0.49 9.04 -1.07
C SER A 36 0.43 10.12 0.00
N TYR A 37 0.71 9.76 1.25
CA TYR A 37 0.77 10.71 2.35
C TYR A 37 1.76 10.29 3.43
N PHE A 38 2.22 11.26 4.20
CA PHE A 38 3.09 11.02 5.35
C PHE A 38 2.29 10.53 6.55
N LEU A 39 2.89 9.61 7.31
CA LEU A 39 2.40 9.13 8.61
C LEU A 39 3.29 9.72 9.71
N PRO A 40 2.87 10.78 10.42
CA PRO A 40 3.64 11.31 11.52
C PRO A 40 3.85 10.28 12.64
N PRO A 41 5.00 10.28 13.34
CA PRO A 41 6.12 11.22 13.19
C PRO A 41 7.14 10.82 12.11
N ALA A 42 7.18 9.57 11.66
CA ALA A 42 8.23 9.06 10.77
C ALA A 42 7.74 7.88 9.92
N GLY A 43 6.92 8.14 8.90
CA GLY A 43 6.42 7.10 8.01
C GLY A 43 5.72 7.67 6.78
N ALA A 44 5.33 6.76 5.90
CA ALA A 44 4.59 7.07 4.68
C ALA A 44 3.66 5.92 4.33
N ARG A 45 2.57 6.27 3.64
CA ARG A 45 1.62 5.33 3.05
C ARG A 45 1.37 5.69 1.61
N THR A 46 1.28 4.68 0.76
CA THR A 46 0.95 4.84 -0.66
C THR A 46 -0.02 3.75 -1.09
N GLY A 47 -0.82 4.06 -2.11
CA GLY A 47 -1.85 3.16 -2.55
C GLY A 47 -2.68 3.67 -3.71
N THR A 48 -3.73 2.92 -4.01
CA THR A 48 -4.76 3.29 -4.98
C THR A 48 -6.13 3.07 -4.36
N THR A 49 -6.99 4.07 -4.49
CA THR A 49 -8.41 3.96 -4.17
C THR A 49 -9.19 3.68 -5.44
N PHE A 50 -10.03 2.66 -5.42
CA PHE A 50 -11.07 2.41 -6.41
C PHE A 50 -12.40 2.93 -5.88
N VAL A 51 -13.12 3.69 -6.70
CA VAL A 51 -14.50 4.10 -6.43
C VAL A 51 -15.41 3.23 -7.28
N LEU A 52 -16.25 2.43 -6.62
CA LEU A 52 -17.25 1.56 -7.24
C LEU A 52 -18.45 2.40 -7.75
N PRO A 53 -19.31 1.84 -8.64
CA PRO A 53 -20.46 2.57 -9.20
C PRO A 53 -21.47 3.07 -8.17
N ASP A 54 -21.58 2.40 -7.02
CA ASP A 54 -22.44 2.76 -5.89
C ASP A 54 -21.81 3.79 -4.94
N GLY A 55 -20.56 4.20 -5.20
CA GLY A 55 -19.81 5.16 -4.41
C GLY A 55 -18.91 4.57 -3.33
N ARG A 56 -18.93 3.24 -3.10
CA ARG A 56 -18.03 2.60 -2.14
C ARG A 56 -16.57 2.79 -2.54
N GLU A 57 -15.72 3.09 -1.56
CA GLU A 57 -14.27 3.22 -1.75
C GLU A 57 -13.55 1.93 -1.32
N VAL A 58 -12.72 1.39 -2.23
CA VAL A 58 -11.87 0.22 -1.99
C VAL A 58 -10.42 0.65 -2.09
N ARG A 59 -9.66 0.55 -1.00
CA ARG A 59 -8.27 0.99 -0.90
C ARG A 59 -7.32 -0.18 -0.92
N PHE A 60 -6.33 -0.10 -1.80
CA PHE A 60 -5.18 -1.00 -1.88
C PHE A 60 -3.97 -0.20 -1.42
N GLU A 61 -3.39 -0.56 -0.28
CA GLU A 61 -2.37 0.28 0.34
C GLU A 61 -1.25 -0.49 1.03
N VAL A 62 -0.08 0.14 1.06
CA VAL A 62 1.07 -0.27 1.86
C VAL A 62 1.63 0.93 2.61
N SER A 63 2.21 0.68 3.78
CA SER A 63 2.91 1.71 4.55
C SER A 63 4.18 1.19 5.19
N VAL A 64 5.11 2.12 5.38
CA VAL A 64 6.31 1.92 6.20
C VAL A 64 6.39 3.04 7.24
N ALA A 65 6.65 2.68 8.50
CA ALA A 65 6.82 3.65 9.59
C ALA A 65 7.93 3.21 10.54
N ALA A 66 8.76 4.15 10.98
CA ALA A 66 9.79 3.93 11.99
C ALA A 66 9.25 4.27 13.38
N SER A 67 9.27 3.31 14.31
CA SER A 67 8.92 3.55 15.71
C SER A 67 9.63 2.57 16.64
N GLY A 68 9.98 3.00 17.84
CA GLY A 68 10.58 2.11 18.85
C GLY A 68 11.89 1.43 18.45
N GLY A 69 12.64 1.99 17.50
CA GLY A 69 13.87 1.40 16.96
C GLY A 69 13.65 0.33 15.88
N PHE A 70 12.42 0.18 15.38
CA PHE A 70 12.04 -0.74 14.31
C PHE A 70 11.38 0.01 13.16
N PHE A 71 11.45 -0.59 11.97
CA PHE A 71 10.61 -0.29 10.83
C PHE A 71 9.43 -1.26 10.82
N HIS A 72 8.23 -0.71 10.77
CA HIS A 72 6.99 -1.43 10.64
C HIS A 72 6.49 -1.31 9.21
N VAL A 73 6.16 -2.45 8.61
CA VAL A 73 5.57 -2.53 7.27
C VAL A 73 4.18 -3.15 7.41
N ASP A 74 3.19 -2.46 6.85
CA ASP A 74 1.80 -2.88 6.82
C ASP A 74 1.31 -2.88 5.36
N GLY A 75 0.39 -3.79 5.03
CA GLY A 75 -0.23 -3.88 3.71
C GLY A 75 -1.67 -4.39 3.84
N SER A 76 -2.60 -3.76 3.13
CA SER A 76 -4.02 -4.11 3.23
C SER A 76 -4.83 -3.76 1.99
N VAL A 77 -5.94 -4.46 1.85
CA VAL A 77 -7.08 -4.11 1.01
C VAL A 77 -8.30 -3.93 1.90
N ALA A 78 -8.93 -2.76 1.84
CA ALA A 78 -10.11 -2.45 2.65
C ALA A 78 -11.21 -1.81 1.79
N ALA A 79 -12.46 -2.15 2.06
CA ALA A 79 -13.62 -1.46 1.51
C ALA A 79 -14.34 -0.75 2.67
N GLU A 80 -14.33 0.59 2.65
CA GLU A 80 -14.82 1.41 3.77
C GLU A 80 -14.19 0.99 5.12
N ASP A 81 -14.97 0.39 6.03
CA ASP A 81 -14.55 -0.07 7.35
C ASP A 81 -14.21 -1.58 7.39
N ASP A 82 -14.38 -2.31 6.28
CA ASP A 82 -14.14 -3.75 6.22
C ASP A 82 -12.76 -4.08 5.61
N VAL A 83 -11.98 -4.91 6.30
CA VAL A 83 -10.66 -5.34 5.86
C VAL A 83 -10.80 -6.65 5.07
N LEU A 84 -10.75 -6.52 3.74
CA LEU A 84 -10.87 -7.64 2.81
C LEU A 84 -9.58 -8.48 2.75
N LEU A 85 -8.43 -7.83 2.94
CA LEU A 85 -7.13 -8.46 3.08
C LEU A 85 -6.28 -7.63 4.05
N GLY A 86 -5.77 -8.25 5.10
CA GLY A 86 -4.78 -7.63 5.98
C GLY A 86 -3.54 -8.52 6.03
N LEU A 87 -2.41 -8.03 5.52
CA LEU A 87 -1.15 -8.75 5.66
C LEU A 87 -0.65 -8.62 7.12
N PRO A 88 -0.03 -9.66 7.69
CA PRO A 88 0.55 -9.57 9.02
C PRO A 88 1.55 -8.41 9.09
N ARG A 89 1.54 -7.60 10.14
CA ARG A 89 2.56 -6.55 10.29
C ARG A 89 3.97 -7.15 10.38
N VAL A 90 4.88 -6.68 9.55
CA VAL A 90 6.32 -6.99 9.65
C VAL A 90 7.01 -5.89 10.46
N SER A 91 7.86 -6.28 11.41
CA SER A 91 8.67 -5.34 12.21
C SER A 91 10.13 -5.79 12.19
N VAL A 92 11.01 -4.94 11.65
CA VAL A 92 12.42 -5.28 11.46
C VAL A 92 13.32 -4.12 11.90
N PRO A 93 14.50 -4.40 12.45
CA PRO A 93 15.41 -3.35 12.92
C PRO A 93 16.14 -2.63 11.77
N GLY A 94 16.27 -3.28 10.62
CA GLY A 94 17.03 -2.78 9.49
C GLY A 94 16.14 -2.22 8.38
N VAL A 95 16.59 -1.08 7.81
CA VAL A 95 15.87 -0.42 6.71
C VAL A 95 15.83 -1.31 5.47
N ARG A 96 16.88 -2.08 5.16
CA ARG A 96 16.94 -2.89 3.94
C ARG A 96 15.88 -4.00 3.96
N GLU A 97 15.72 -4.65 5.10
CA GLU A 97 14.71 -5.67 5.35
C GLU A 97 13.31 -5.08 5.25
N ALA A 98 13.12 -3.86 5.76
CA ALA A 98 11.84 -3.16 5.68
C ALA A 98 11.48 -2.80 4.22
N LEU A 99 12.44 -2.34 3.43
CA LEU A 99 12.21 -2.01 2.02
C LEU A 99 11.88 -3.25 1.20
N ALA A 100 12.55 -4.38 1.46
CA ALA A 100 12.22 -5.65 0.82
C ALA A 100 10.79 -6.10 1.17
N ALA A 101 10.41 -6.05 2.45
CA ALA A 101 9.06 -6.37 2.88
C ALA A 101 8.01 -5.43 2.27
N LEU A 102 8.34 -4.15 2.08
CA LEU A 102 7.44 -3.17 1.44
C LEU A 102 7.19 -3.52 -0.04
N ASP A 103 8.25 -3.86 -0.78
CA ASP A 103 8.14 -4.29 -2.18
C ASP A 103 7.30 -5.58 -2.30
N ASP A 104 7.53 -6.56 -1.41
CA ASP A 104 6.75 -7.81 -1.36
C ASP A 104 5.26 -7.52 -1.04
N TYR A 105 4.98 -6.67 -0.06
CA TYR A 105 3.63 -6.33 0.34
C TYR A 105 2.89 -5.56 -0.75
N ALA A 106 3.57 -4.70 -1.50
CA ALA A 106 2.98 -4.01 -2.63
C ALA A 106 2.51 -5.02 -3.69
N ALA A 107 3.32 -6.04 -3.98
CA ALA A 107 2.95 -7.10 -4.91
C ALA A 107 1.79 -7.95 -4.39
N GLU A 108 1.80 -8.33 -3.11
CA GLU A 108 0.72 -9.12 -2.49
C GLU A 108 -0.60 -8.36 -2.42
N VAL A 109 -0.57 -7.05 -2.15
CA VAL A 109 -1.75 -6.18 -2.17
C VAL A 109 -2.26 -5.96 -3.60
N ALA A 110 -1.37 -5.80 -4.58
CA ALA A 110 -1.74 -5.59 -5.98
C ALA A 110 -2.32 -6.85 -6.64
N ALA A 111 -1.79 -8.03 -6.32
CA ALA A 111 -2.15 -9.30 -6.95
C ALA A 111 -3.66 -9.62 -6.97
N PRO A 112 -4.44 -9.42 -5.89
CA PRO A 112 -5.87 -9.71 -5.88
C PRO A 112 -6.74 -8.59 -6.46
N ALA A 113 -6.20 -7.44 -6.87
CA ALA A 113 -6.99 -6.23 -7.15
C ALA A 113 -8.16 -6.44 -8.10
N GLY A 114 -7.93 -7.04 -9.27
CA GLY A 114 -9.00 -7.33 -10.24
C GLY A 114 -10.11 -8.18 -9.63
N ARG A 115 -9.75 -9.32 -9.02
CA ARG A 115 -10.72 -10.27 -8.43
C ARG A 115 -11.51 -9.69 -7.25
N VAL A 116 -10.87 -8.83 -6.44
CA VAL A 116 -11.56 -8.16 -5.33
C VAL A 116 -12.59 -7.17 -5.87
N ILE A 117 -12.22 -6.36 -6.86
CA ILE A 117 -13.14 -5.41 -7.47
C ILE A 117 -14.28 -6.14 -8.20
N ASP A 118 -13.98 -7.20 -8.96
CA ASP A 118 -14.99 -8.03 -9.63
C ASP A 118 -16.02 -8.56 -8.62
N ARG A 119 -15.56 -9.16 -7.52
CA ARG A 119 -16.43 -9.68 -6.46
C ARG A 119 -17.33 -8.60 -5.85
N LEU A 120 -16.79 -7.42 -5.57
CA LEU A 120 -17.57 -6.32 -4.98
C LEU A 120 -18.58 -5.74 -5.96
N LEU A 121 -18.29 -5.79 -7.27
CA LEU A 121 -19.23 -5.41 -8.32
C LEU A 121 -20.35 -6.44 -8.50
N GLU A 122 -20.07 -7.73 -8.33
CA GLU A 122 -21.09 -8.80 -8.34
C GLU A 122 -22.14 -8.59 -7.23
N GLU A 123 -21.77 -8.01 -6.09
CA GLU A 123 -22.71 -7.66 -5.01
C GLU A 123 -23.71 -6.55 -5.39
N LEU A 124 -23.48 -5.83 -6.49
CA LEU A 124 -24.34 -4.74 -6.98
C LEU A 124 -25.36 -5.18 -8.04
N GLY A 125 -25.27 -6.42 -8.53
CA GLY A 125 -26.15 -7.00 -9.55
C GLY A 125 -27.17 -7.98 -8.98
#